data_AF-A0A6B0XUD4-F1
#
_entry.id   AF-A0A6B0XUD4-F1
#
_cell.length_a   1.000
_cell.length_b   1.000
_cell.length_c   1.000
_cell.angle_alpha   90.00
_cell.angle_beta   90.00
_cell.angle_gamma   90.00
#
_symmetry.space_group_name_H-M   'P 1'
#
loop_
_entity.id
_entity.type
_entity.pdbx_description
1 polymer ?
#
loop_
_entity_poly.entity_id
_entity_poly.type
_entity_poly.pdbx_seq_one_letter_code
_entity_poly.pdbx_strand_id
1 'polypeptide(L)'
;MQAMRVSWFAVLSVAFAACGTGTEVALGPQVVTDRIGDTVVVRTLSGSVWGGDAALVPELSIGEVEGPDEYLFGRIGSIAVDDDRNVYVFDQQAREVRMFGPEGGYVRTLGGPGQGP
;
A
#
# COMPACT_ATOMS: atom_id res chain seq x y z
N MET A 1 -68.44 -10.14 -46.71
CA MET A 1 -69.18 -8.99 -47.27
C MET A 1 -69.46 -8.07 -46.07
N GLN A 2 -68.94 -6.86 -45.86
CA GLN A 2 -68.37 -5.75 -46.65
C GLN A 2 -66.98 -5.39 -46.08
N ALA A 3 -65.93 -5.23 -46.90
CA ALA A 3 -65.51 -4.02 -47.62
C ALA A 3 -64.71 -3.01 -46.74
N MET A 4 -63.40 -3.17 -46.86
CA MET A 4 -62.24 -2.32 -46.58
C MET A 4 -62.36 -0.82 -46.93
N ARG A 5 -61.80 0.05 -46.08
CA ARG A 5 -61.14 1.36 -46.39
C ARG A 5 -60.21 1.74 -45.21
N VAL A 6 -58.91 1.43 -45.23
CA VAL A 6 -57.77 2.26 -45.70
C VAL A 6 -57.83 3.72 -45.24
N SER A 7 -56.88 4.13 -44.39
CA SER A 7 -56.00 5.26 -44.70
C SER A 7 -54.82 5.36 -43.72
N TRP A 8 -53.62 5.29 -44.31
CA TRP A 8 -52.34 5.65 -43.74
C TRP A 8 -52.35 7.05 -43.12
N PHE A 9 -51.70 7.20 -41.96
CA PHE A 9 -50.84 8.38 -41.75
C PHE A 9 -49.51 7.95 -41.14
N ALA A 10 -48.47 8.37 -41.86
CA ALA A 10 -47.08 8.10 -41.65
C ALA A 10 -46.50 8.94 -40.49
N VAL A 11 -45.52 8.34 -39.81
CA VAL A 11 -44.27 8.97 -39.34
C VAL A 11 -44.39 10.15 -38.37
N LEU A 12 -43.91 9.94 -37.15
CA LEU A 12 -42.79 10.75 -36.64
C LEU A 12 -42.07 9.99 -35.51
N SER A 13 -41.08 9.18 -35.90
CA SER A 13 -40.09 8.63 -34.98
C SER A 13 -39.20 9.79 -34.50
N VAL A 14 -39.54 10.39 -33.36
CA VAL A 14 -38.65 11.34 -32.70
C VAL A 14 -37.56 10.51 -32.02
N ALA A 15 -36.48 10.25 -32.74
CA ALA A 15 -35.23 9.78 -32.15
C ALA A 15 -34.60 10.97 -31.42
N PHE A 16 -34.83 11.07 -30.10
CA PHE A 16 -33.99 11.90 -29.25
C PHE A 16 -32.60 11.26 -29.20
N ALA A 17 -31.71 11.69 -30.09
CA ALA A 17 -30.28 11.50 -29.92
C ALA A 17 -29.85 12.35 -28.72
N ALA A 18 -29.93 11.78 -27.53
CA ALA A 18 -29.34 12.35 -26.33
C ALA A 18 -27.82 12.19 -26.44
N CYS A 19 -27.14 13.14 -27.08
CA CYS A 19 -25.73 13.41 -26.81
C CYS A 19 -25.65 14.03 -25.41
N GLY A 20 -25.81 13.20 -24.38
CA GLY A 20 -25.31 13.54 -23.07
C GLY A 20 -23.79 13.46 -23.18
N THR A 21 -23.12 14.61 -23.28
CA THR A 21 -21.75 14.72 -22.76
C THR A 21 -21.86 14.45 -21.27
N GLY A 22 -21.83 13.17 -20.90
CA GLY A 22 -21.71 12.76 -19.52
C GLY A 22 -20.40 13.35 -19.04
N THR A 23 -20.48 14.39 -18.23
CA THR A 23 -19.35 14.82 -17.43
C THR A 23 -19.14 13.69 -16.43
N GLU A 24 -18.35 12.69 -16.82
CA GLU A 24 -17.74 11.79 -15.85
C GLU A 24 -16.84 12.69 -14.99
N VAL A 25 -17.40 13.18 -13.89
CA VAL A 25 -16.60 13.72 -12.80
C VAL A 25 -15.74 12.55 -12.36
N ALA A 26 -14.45 12.58 -12.73
CA ALA A 26 -13.51 11.54 -12.34
C ALA A 26 -13.59 11.37 -10.81
N LEU A 27 -14.20 10.25 -10.37
CA LEU A 27 -14.28 9.85 -8.98
C LEU A 27 -12.90 9.32 -8.58
N GLY A 28 -11.95 10.23 -8.41
CA GLY A 28 -10.58 9.92 -8.09
C GLY A 28 -9.85 11.14 -7.54
N PRO A 29 -8.70 10.93 -6.89
CA PRO A 29 -7.89 12.03 -6.39
C PRO A 29 -7.54 12.98 -7.53
N GLN A 30 -7.71 14.27 -7.29
CA GLN A 30 -7.33 15.34 -8.21
C GLN A 30 -5.82 15.43 -8.17
N VAL A 31 -5.15 15.12 -9.28
CA VAL A 31 -3.70 15.11 -9.39
C VAL A 31 -3.29 16.01 -10.54
N VAL A 32 -2.34 16.91 -10.29
CA VAL A 32 -1.67 17.71 -11.32
C VAL A 32 -0.27 17.17 -11.50
N THR A 33 0.08 16.87 -12.75
CA THR A 33 1.42 16.44 -13.13
C THR A 33 2.06 17.54 -13.96
N ASP A 34 3.25 17.97 -13.56
CA ASP A 34 4.07 18.94 -14.29
C ASP A 34 5.46 18.35 -14.58
N ARG A 35 6.17 18.90 -15.56
CA ARG A 35 7.52 18.46 -15.93
C ARG A 35 8.47 19.65 -15.98
N ILE A 36 9.50 19.61 -15.14
CA ILE A 36 10.59 20.60 -15.12
C ILE A 36 11.86 19.88 -15.56
N GLY A 37 12.24 20.06 -16.82
CA GLY A 37 13.37 19.35 -17.44
C GLY A 37 13.11 17.84 -17.55
N ASP A 38 13.94 17.04 -16.85
CA ASP A 38 13.81 15.59 -16.74
C ASP A 38 12.94 15.13 -15.56
N THR A 39 12.62 16.05 -14.64
CA THR A 39 11.90 15.75 -13.40
C THR A 39 10.39 15.89 -13.61
N VAL A 40 9.64 14.86 -13.18
CA VAL A 40 8.17 14.88 -13.13
C VAL A 40 7.74 15.24 -11.71
N VAL A 41 6.97 16.30 -11.57
CA VAL A 41 6.37 16.73 -10.31
C VAL A 41 4.90 16.34 -10.30
N VAL A 42 4.52 15.46 -9.39
CA VAL A 42 3.13 15.03 -9.18
C VAL A 42 2.62 15.68 -7.90
N ARG A 43 1.50 16.42 -8.00
CA ARG A 43 0.86 17.09 -6.86
C ARG A 43 -0.59 16.66 -6.72
N THR A 44 -0.93 16.09 -5.57
CA THR A 44 -2.31 15.76 -5.21
C THR A 44 -3.01 17.01 -4.69
N LEU A 45 -3.99 17.52 -5.43
CA LEU A 45 -4.79 18.69 -5.10
C LEU A 45 -6.02 18.36 -4.25
N SER A 46 -6.49 17.11 -4.29
CA SER A 46 -7.64 16.64 -3.50
C SER A 46 -7.35 16.47 -2.00
N GLY A 47 -6.14 16.85 -1.55
CA GLY A 47 -5.70 16.62 -0.17
C GLY A 47 -5.28 15.19 0.11
N SER A 48 -4.96 14.91 1.36
CA SER A 48 -4.71 13.55 1.85
C SER A 48 -6.00 12.73 1.74
N VAL A 49 -5.91 11.48 1.27
CA VAL A 49 -7.03 10.52 1.35
C VAL A 49 -7.37 10.19 2.81
N TRP A 50 -6.44 10.44 3.73
CA TRP A 50 -6.69 10.36 5.16
C TRP A 50 -7.47 11.62 5.57
N GLY A 51 -8.76 11.45 5.87
CA GLY A 51 -9.69 12.54 6.21
C GLY A 51 -9.43 13.26 7.54
N GLY A 52 -8.26 13.05 8.16
CA GLY A 52 -7.86 13.61 9.45
C GLY A 52 -6.40 13.27 9.79
N ASP A 53 -6.02 13.53 11.04
CA ASP A 53 -4.69 13.21 11.56
C ASP A 53 -4.43 11.70 11.54
N ALA A 54 -3.25 11.30 11.05
CA ALA A 54 -2.81 9.92 11.12
C ALA A 54 -2.02 9.70 12.43
N ALA A 55 -2.35 8.61 13.14
CA ALA A 55 -1.62 8.17 14.31
C ALA A 55 -0.91 6.85 14.00
N LEU A 56 0.34 6.72 14.44
CA LEU A 56 1.06 5.45 14.38
C LEU A 56 0.52 4.54 15.49
N VAL A 57 0.09 3.34 15.11
CA VAL A 57 -0.27 2.28 16.04
C VAL A 57 0.86 1.26 16.04
N PRO A 58 1.48 0.94 17.20
CA PRO A 58 2.49 -0.10 17.25
C PRO A 58 1.87 -1.45 16.89
N GLU A 59 2.40 -2.11 15.86
CA GLU A 59 1.97 -3.46 15.47
C GLU A 59 2.81 -4.55 16.15
N LEU A 60 4.11 -4.32 16.31
CA LEU A 60 5.05 -5.29 16.87
C LEU A 60 6.19 -4.59 17.63
N SER A 61 6.62 -5.21 18.72
CA SER A 61 7.84 -4.86 19.45
C SER A 61 8.68 -6.11 19.65
N ILE A 62 9.96 -6.05 19.28
CA ILE A 62 10.93 -7.12 19.47
C ILE A 62 12.06 -6.57 20.33
N GLY A 63 12.26 -7.18 21.49
CA GLY A 63 13.31 -6.81 22.42
C GLY A 63 12.76 -6.59 23.83
N GLU A 64 13.58 -6.93 24.81
CA GLU A 64 13.28 -6.77 26.23
C GLU A 64 14.46 -6.08 26.92
N VAL A 65 14.20 -5.38 28.02
CA VAL A 65 15.26 -4.78 28.86
C VAL A 65 15.82 -5.83 29.81
N GLU A 66 14.96 -6.71 30.31
CA GLU A 66 15.27 -7.85 31.16
C GLU A 66 14.43 -9.03 30.68
N GLY A 67 15.05 -10.19 30.44
CA GLY A 67 14.38 -11.29 29.79
C GLY A 67 15.35 -12.34 29.21
N PRO A 68 14.86 -13.21 28.33
CA PRO A 68 15.70 -14.19 27.63
C PRO A 68 16.73 -13.52 26.70
N ASP A 69 17.93 -14.10 26.63
CA ASP A 69 19.07 -13.54 25.91
C ASP A 69 18.77 -13.22 24.44
N GLU A 70 17.88 -14.00 23.80
CA GLU A 70 17.49 -13.81 22.40
C GLU A 70 16.83 -12.45 22.14
N TYR A 71 16.19 -11.87 23.17
CA TYR A 71 15.50 -10.58 23.12
C TYR A 71 16.31 -9.43 23.73
N LEU A 72 17.49 -9.71 24.28
CA LEU A 72 18.37 -8.67 24.81
C LEU A 72 19.33 -8.18 23.72
N PHE A 73 19.28 -6.90 23.40
CA PHE A 73 20.16 -6.29 22.38
C PHE A 73 21.21 -5.39 23.01
N GLY A 74 22.47 -5.58 22.64
CA GLY A 74 23.57 -4.70 23.01
C GLY A 74 23.66 -3.48 22.11
N ARG A 75 23.85 -3.68 20.80
CA ARG A 75 23.85 -2.58 19.83
C ARG A 75 23.29 -3.01 18.47
N ILE A 76 22.05 -2.61 18.18
CA ILE A 76 21.41 -2.89 16.89
C ILE A 76 22.15 -2.10 15.79
N GLY A 77 22.71 -2.84 14.82
CA GLY A 77 23.41 -2.27 13.67
C GLY A 77 22.56 -2.15 12.42
N SER A 78 21.68 -3.12 12.19
CA SER A 78 20.79 -3.13 11.03
C SER A 78 19.60 -4.05 11.27
N ILE A 79 18.52 -3.77 10.53
CA ILE A 79 17.31 -4.59 10.49
C ILE A 79 16.95 -4.85 9.03
N ALA A 80 16.51 -6.06 8.70
CA ALA A 80 15.97 -6.42 7.40
C ALA A 80 14.74 -7.33 7.56
N VAL A 81 13.86 -7.36 6.56
CA VAL A 81 12.66 -8.21 6.56
C VAL A 81 12.61 -8.97 5.24
N ASP A 82 12.31 -10.27 5.27
CA ASP A 82 12.14 -11.09 4.07
C ASP A 82 10.68 -11.16 3.59
N ASP A 83 10.43 -11.87 2.49
CA ASP A 83 9.10 -12.01 1.88
C ASP A 83 8.11 -12.78 2.79
N ASP A 84 8.61 -13.60 3.71
CA ASP A 84 7.83 -14.35 4.70
C ASP A 84 7.57 -13.52 5.98
N ARG A 85 7.97 -12.24 5.98
CA ARG A 85 7.91 -11.29 7.12
C ARG A 85 8.78 -11.70 8.31
N ASN A 86 9.81 -12.50 8.11
CA ASN A 86 10.81 -12.72 9.16
C ASN A 86 11.67 -11.47 9.32
N VAL A 87 11.90 -11.08 10.57
CA VAL A 87 12.70 -9.92 10.94
C VAL A 87 14.11 -10.38 11.32
N TYR A 88 15.11 -9.86 10.62
CA TYR A 88 16.52 -10.10 10.90
C TYR A 88 17.11 -8.88 11.58
N VAL A 89 17.64 -9.07 12.79
CA VAL A 89 18.29 -8.01 13.57
C VAL A 89 19.76 -8.35 13.73
N PHE A 90 20.63 -7.47 13.25
CA PHE A 90 22.07 -7.58 13.48
C PHE A 90 22.44 -6.87 14.78
N ASP A 91 22.89 -7.62 15.77
CA ASP A 91 23.48 -7.08 16.99
C ASP A 91 25.01 -7.00 16.82
N GLN A 92 25.51 -5.77 16.72
CA GLN A 92 26.94 -5.50 16.53
C GLN A 92 27.78 -5.85 17.75
N GLN A 93 27.20 -5.78 18.95
CA GLN A 93 27.92 -6.10 20.18
C GLN A 93 28.04 -7.62 20.34
N ALA A 94 26.94 -8.34 20.13
CA ALA A 94 26.95 -9.81 20.16
C ALA A 94 27.68 -10.43 18.94
N ARG A 95 27.77 -9.69 17.83
CA ARG A 95 28.29 -10.15 16.53
C ARG A 95 27.45 -11.28 15.95
N GLU A 96 26.14 -11.13 16.08
CA GLU A 96 25.14 -12.13 15.73
C GLU A 96 24.02 -11.49 14.91
N VAL A 97 23.44 -12.26 13.99
CA VAL A 97 22.16 -11.90 13.35
C VAL A 97 21.08 -12.80 13.92
N ARG A 98 20.07 -12.21 14.56
CA ARG A 98 18.92 -12.94 15.10
C ARG A 98 17.74 -12.83 14.15
N MET A 99 17.07 -13.94 13.91
CA MET A 99 15.88 -14.04 13.09
C MET A 99 14.67 -14.23 14.00
N PHE A 100 13.65 -13.40 13.79
CA PHE A 100 12.36 -13.46 14.45
C PHE A 100 11.27 -13.69 13.41
N GLY A 101 10.24 -14.44 13.77
CA GLY A 101 9.08 -14.64 12.92
C GLY A 101 8.22 -13.38 12.81
N PRO A 102 7.16 -13.41 11.97
CA PRO A 102 6.25 -12.27 11.77
C PRO A 102 5.60 -11.74 13.05
N GLU A 103 5.42 -12.61 14.05
CA GLU A 103 4.81 -12.26 15.34
C GLU A 103 5.87 -11.86 16.40
N GLY A 104 7.13 -11.68 15.98
CA GLY A 104 8.25 -11.31 16.85
C GLY A 104 8.88 -12.45 17.65
N GLY A 105 8.37 -13.68 17.52
CA GLY A 105 8.96 -14.84 18.19
C GLY A 105 10.34 -15.19 17.63
N TYR A 106 11.32 -15.42 18.50
CA TYR A 106 12.66 -15.87 18.12
C TYR A 106 12.62 -17.19 17.35
N VAL A 107 13.37 -17.25 16.23
CA VAL A 107 13.49 -18.43 15.37
C VAL A 107 14.88 -19.04 15.47
N ARG A 108 15.92 -18.24 15.23
CA ARG A 108 17.32 -18.70 15.28
C ARG A 108 18.32 -17.55 15.29
N THR A 109 19.55 -17.87 15.69
CA THR A 109 20.72 -17.01 15.56
C THR A 109 21.63 -17.51 14.43
N LEU A 110 22.18 -16.56 13.67
CA LEU A 110 23.14 -16.77 12.59
C LEU A 110 24.47 -16.10 12.95
N GLY A 111 25.56 -16.85 12.82
CA GLY A 111 26.89 -16.36 13.15
C GLY A 111 27.13 -16.32 14.66
N GLY A 112 28.09 -15.50 15.06
CA GLY A 112 28.59 -15.39 16.43
C GLY A 112 30.11 -15.26 16.46
N PRO A 113 30.70 -15.13 17.66
CA PRO A 113 32.15 -15.14 17.82
C PRO A 113 32.75 -16.42 17.23
N GLY A 114 33.78 -16.28 16.39
CA GLY A 114 34.53 -17.42 15.86
C GLY A 114 35.31 -18.15 16.96
N GLN A 115 35.58 -19.43 16.76
CA GLN A 115 36.31 -20.30 17.71
C GLN A 115 37.84 -20.10 17.71
N GLY A 116 38.37 -19.23 16.82
CA GLY A 116 39.81 -19.12 16.58
C GLY A 116 40.38 -20.30 15.77
N PRO A 117 41.66 -20.24 15.38
CA PRO A 117 42.40 -21.37 14.81
C PRO A 117 42.81 -22.41 15.86
#